data_AF-A0A524KJ07-F1
#
_entry.id   AF-A0A524KJ07-F1
#
_cell.length_a   1.000
_cell.length_b   1.000
_cell.length_c   1.000
_cell.angle_alpha   90.00
_cell.angle_beta   90.00
_cell.angle_gamma   90.00
#
_symmetry.space_group_name_H-M   'P 1'
#
loop_
_entity.id
_entity.type
_entity.pdbx_description
1 polymer ?
#
loop_
_entity_poly.entity_id
_entity_poly.type
_entity_poly.pdbx_seq_one_letter_code
_entity_poly.pdbx_strand_id
1 'polypeptide(L)'
;MLHSTDSKRGSGAGQSSWVRLTLAGTLLAVLLSGCVVRVVYNQLDWLTLWYVDDYFEFNATQKTQARELIAHTLAWHRSTQLPRYVTISRTVHDRVGTPVSAAFIAGLYADTVGLWDELLRKVATDAGGLLRSLSDSQVE
;
A
#
# COMPACT_ATOMS: atom_id res chain seq x y z
N MET A 1 -45.25 15.19 57.64
CA MET A 1 -45.54 16.08 56.50
C MET A 1 -44.22 16.22 55.73
N LEU A 2 -43.90 15.27 54.86
CA LEU A 2 -44.13 15.24 53.39
C LEU A 2 -43.05 15.98 52.57
N HIS A 3 -42.65 15.31 51.48
CA HIS A 3 -41.70 15.66 50.39
C HIS A 3 -40.21 15.34 50.67
N SER A 4 -39.65 14.23 50.18
CA SER A 4 -39.48 13.79 48.77
C SER A 4 -38.78 14.85 47.92
N THR A 5 -37.54 14.57 47.50
CA THR A 5 -37.27 14.27 46.10
C THR A 5 -35.97 13.47 45.95
N ASP A 6 -36.19 12.24 45.52
CA ASP A 6 -35.27 11.39 44.78
C ASP A 6 -34.78 12.12 43.52
N SER A 7 -33.48 12.10 43.25
CA SER A 7 -32.94 12.40 41.92
C SER A 7 -31.74 11.50 41.63
N LYS A 8 -32.02 10.18 41.57
CA LYS A 8 -31.21 9.25 40.78
C LYS A 8 -32.00 8.81 39.56
N ARG A 9 -31.72 9.43 38.39
CA ARG A 9 -31.73 8.72 37.09
C ARG A 9 -31.30 9.61 35.94
N GLY A 10 -30.38 9.10 35.12
CA GLY A 10 -30.41 9.38 33.68
C GLY A 10 -29.10 9.72 32.99
N SER A 11 -28.06 8.87 33.04
CA SER A 11 -26.93 9.00 32.09
C SER A 11 -26.14 7.71 31.79
N GLY A 12 -26.64 6.53 32.17
CA GLY A 12 -25.89 5.27 31.98
C GLY A 12 -25.99 4.61 30.59
N ALA A 13 -27.08 4.86 29.85
CA ALA A 13 -27.35 4.17 28.59
C ALA A 13 -26.61 4.78 27.38
N GLY A 14 -26.44 6.10 27.36
CA GLY A 14 -25.70 6.79 26.30
C GLY A 14 -24.20 6.48 26.35
N GLN A 15 -23.57 6.71 27.51
CA GLN A 15 -22.11 6.59 27.68
C GLN A 15 -21.57 5.20 27.28
N SER A 16 -22.28 4.13 27.64
CA SER A 16 -21.87 2.76 27.33
C SER A 16 -22.09 2.36 25.87
N SER A 17 -23.10 2.93 25.20
CA SER A 17 -23.35 2.70 23.76
C SER A 17 -22.24 3.33 22.90
N TRP A 18 -21.86 4.57 23.19
CA TRP A 18 -20.78 5.26 22.48
C TRP A 18 -19.43 4.55 22.66
N VAL A 19 -19.11 4.12 23.90
CA VAL A 19 -17.86 3.37 24.16
C VAL A 19 -17.84 2.02 23.43
N ARG A 20 -18.97 1.31 23.36
CA ARG A 20 -19.09 0.06 22.61
C ARG A 20 -18.93 0.28 21.10
N LEU A 21 -19.51 1.35 20.56
CA LEU A 21 -19.37 1.71 19.15
C LEU A 21 -17.93 2.13 18.82
N THR A 22 -17.27 2.90 19.68
CA THR A 22 -15.86 3.28 19.46
C THR A 22 -14.92 2.08 19.60
N LEU A 23 -15.16 1.19 20.56
CA LEU A 23 -14.37 -0.04 20.72
C LEU A 23 -14.58 -1.00 19.54
N ALA A 24 -15.82 -1.17 19.10
CA ALA A 24 -16.13 -1.98 17.92
C ALA A 24 -15.50 -1.39 16.65
N GLY A 25 -15.57 -0.06 16.46
CA GLY A 25 -14.93 0.62 15.34
C GLY A 25 -13.40 0.50 15.35
N THR A 26 -12.78 0.65 16.53
CA THR A 26 -11.33 0.51 16.69
C THR A 26 -10.88 -0.93 16.44
N LEU A 27 -11.62 -1.91 16.99
CA LEU A 27 -11.35 -3.33 16.77
C LEU A 27 -11.47 -3.69 15.28
N LEU A 28 -12.51 -3.19 14.61
CA LEU A 28 -12.70 -3.39 13.18
C LEU A 28 -11.55 -2.76 12.36
N ALA A 29 -11.11 -1.55 12.72
CA ALA A 29 -9.97 -0.90 12.06
C ALA A 29 -8.66 -1.69 12.23
N VAL A 30 -8.41 -2.24 13.41
CA VAL A 30 -7.25 -3.09 13.69
C VAL A 30 -7.33 -4.42 12.93
N LEU A 31 -8.51 -5.03 12.85
CA LEU A 31 -8.71 -6.28 12.10
C LEU A 31 -8.56 -6.07 10.57
N LEU A 32 -8.96 -4.90 10.07
CA LEU A 32 -8.84 -4.57 8.65
C LEU A 32 -7.42 -4.20 8.22
N SER A 33 -6.57 -3.69 9.12
CA SER A 33 -5.24 -3.18 8.74
C SER A 33 -4.34 -4.24 8.08
N GLY A 34 -4.42 -5.50 8.51
CA GLY A 34 -3.66 -6.61 7.90
C GLY A 34 -4.21 -7.09 6.55
N CYS A 35 -5.53 -6.99 6.33
CA CYS A 35 -6.17 -7.43 5.09
C CYS A 35 -6.11 -6.37 3.99
N VAL A 36 -6.05 -5.09 4.36
CA VAL A 36 -5.99 -3.95 3.43
C VAL A 36 -4.80 -4.07 2.48
N VAL A 37 -3.62 -4.47 2.97
CA VAL A 37 -2.43 -4.61 2.12
C VAL A 37 -2.69 -5.62 1.00
N ARG A 38 -3.25 -6.79 1.31
CA ARG A 38 -3.54 -7.82 0.31
C ARG A 38 -4.61 -7.35 -0.70
N VAL A 39 -5.65 -6.68 -0.21
CA VAL A 39 -6.73 -6.16 -1.05
C VAL A 39 -6.20 -5.10 -2.00
N VAL A 40 -5.54 -4.06 -1.47
CA VAL A 40 -4.97 -2.96 -2.27
C VAL A 40 -3.94 -3.49 -3.26
N TYR A 41 -3.08 -4.42 -2.82
CA TYR A 41 -2.05 -5.01 -3.68
C TYR A 41 -2.64 -5.78 -4.87
N ASN A 42 -3.73 -6.52 -4.66
CA ASN A 42 -4.40 -7.24 -5.76
C ASN A 42 -5.12 -6.31 -6.74
N GLN A 43 -5.36 -5.07 -6.34
CA GLN A 43 -6.00 -4.02 -7.13
C GLN A 43 -4.98 -3.03 -7.72
N LEU A 44 -3.68 -3.32 -7.66
CA LEU A 44 -2.65 -2.40 -8.15
C LEU A 44 -2.70 -2.18 -9.66
N ASP A 45 -3.22 -3.12 -10.43
CA ASP A 45 -3.33 -3.01 -11.89
C ASP A 45 -4.23 -1.84 -12.29
N TRP A 46 -5.45 -1.79 -11.72
CA TRP A 46 -6.40 -0.72 -12.02
C TRP A 46 -5.97 0.59 -11.37
N LEU A 47 -5.44 0.55 -10.14
CA LEU A 47 -5.05 1.74 -9.40
C LEU A 47 -3.86 2.44 -10.06
N THR A 48 -2.86 1.67 -10.48
CA THR A 48 -1.69 2.20 -11.20
C THR A 48 -2.13 2.79 -12.52
N LEU A 49 -2.98 2.07 -13.29
CA LEU A 49 -3.48 2.56 -14.56
C LEU A 49 -4.25 3.88 -14.39
N TRP A 50 -5.12 3.97 -13.38
CA TRP A 50 -5.85 5.20 -13.07
C TRP A 50 -4.89 6.35 -12.73
N TYR A 51 -3.88 6.10 -11.90
CA TYR A 51 -2.89 7.11 -11.52
C TYR A 51 -2.08 7.63 -12.72
N VAL A 52 -1.59 6.74 -13.58
CA VAL A 52 -0.79 7.16 -14.75
C VAL A 52 -1.65 7.78 -15.85
N ASP A 53 -2.90 7.36 -15.97
CA ASP A 53 -3.86 7.95 -16.92
C ASP A 53 -4.21 9.39 -16.52
N ASP A 54 -4.41 9.65 -15.22
CA ASP A 54 -4.66 11.00 -14.70
C ASP A 54 -3.47 11.93 -14.94
N TYR A 55 -2.24 11.38 -14.92
CA TYR A 55 -1.03 12.17 -15.16
C TYR A 55 -0.79 12.50 -16.65
N PHE A 56 -0.94 11.51 -17.55
CA PHE A 56 -0.59 11.67 -18.97
C PHE A 56 -1.79 11.88 -19.89
N GLU A 57 -3.02 11.75 -19.38
CA GLU A 57 -4.28 11.81 -20.15
C GLU A 57 -4.25 10.89 -21.37
N PHE A 58 -4.14 9.57 -21.15
CA PHE A 58 -3.93 8.63 -22.24
C PHE A 58 -5.14 8.52 -23.19
N ASN A 59 -4.86 8.43 -24.49
CA ASN A 59 -5.85 8.05 -25.49
C ASN A 59 -6.18 6.54 -25.43
N ALA A 60 -7.18 6.09 -26.18
CA ALA A 60 -7.66 4.70 -26.14
C ALA A 60 -6.56 3.64 -26.45
N THR A 61 -5.65 3.96 -27.38
CA THR A 61 -4.54 3.07 -27.75
C THR A 61 -3.50 3.02 -26.63
N GLN A 62 -3.09 4.19 -26.12
CA GLN A 62 -2.14 4.31 -25.00
C GLN A 62 -2.67 3.62 -23.74
N LYS A 63 -3.97 3.74 -23.42
CA LYS A 63 -4.62 3.05 -22.30
C LYS A 63 -4.50 1.53 -22.37
N THR A 64 -4.72 0.97 -23.56
CA THR A 64 -4.59 -0.47 -23.80
C THR A 64 -3.15 -0.92 -23.58
N GLN A 65 -2.19 -0.19 -24.17
CA GLN A 65 -0.75 -0.45 -24.00
C GLN A 65 -0.30 -0.35 -22.53
N ALA A 66 -0.74 0.68 -21.82
CA ALA A 66 -0.45 0.88 -20.40
C ALA A 66 -1.00 -0.25 -19.53
N ARG A 67 -2.24 -0.69 -19.78
CA ARG A 67 -2.86 -1.80 -19.06
C ARG A 67 -2.05 -3.10 -19.21
N GLU A 68 -1.66 -3.45 -20.43
CA GLU A 68 -0.87 -4.65 -20.69
C GLU A 68 0.50 -4.59 -20.03
N LEU A 69 1.17 -3.45 -20.14
CA LEU A 69 2.46 -3.19 -19.49
C LEU A 69 2.38 -3.35 -17.98
N ILE A 70 1.39 -2.71 -17.35
CA ILE A 70 1.21 -2.73 -15.89
C ILE A 70 0.94 -4.16 -15.43
N ALA A 71 0.05 -4.89 -16.12
CA ALA A 71 -0.26 -6.28 -15.80
C ALA A 71 0.99 -7.17 -15.89
N HIS A 72 1.78 -7.05 -16.96
CA HIS A 72 3.01 -7.80 -17.15
C HIS A 72 4.07 -7.47 -16.10
N THR A 73 4.26 -6.18 -15.81
CA THR A 73 5.22 -5.70 -14.81
C THR A 73 4.84 -6.19 -13.42
N LEU A 74 3.56 -6.11 -13.03
CA LEU A 74 3.08 -6.58 -11.73
C LEU A 74 3.22 -8.10 -11.60
N ALA A 75 2.96 -8.86 -12.66
CA ALA A 75 3.17 -10.31 -12.68
C ALA A 75 4.64 -10.67 -12.44
N TRP A 76 5.56 -9.99 -13.15
CA TRP A 76 7.00 -10.16 -12.97
C TRP A 76 7.46 -9.75 -11.56
N HIS A 77 7.00 -8.60 -11.07
CA HIS A 77 7.36 -8.11 -9.73
C HIS A 77 6.88 -9.08 -8.64
N ARG A 78 5.67 -9.63 -8.78
CA ARG A 78 5.11 -10.63 -7.86
C ARG A 78 5.92 -11.93 -7.85
N SER A 79 6.39 -12.41 -9.00
CA SER A 79 7.11 -13.68 -9.09
C SER A 79 8.60 -13.57 -8.75
N THR A 80 9.20 -12.38 -8.89
CA THR A 80 10.65 -12.19 -8.74
C THR A 80 11.04 -11.36 -7.52
N GLN A 81 10.42 -10.18 -7.33
CA GLN A 81 10.82 -9.19 -6.34
C GLN A 81 10.16 -9.45 -4.98
N LEU A 82 8.86 -9.76 -4.94
CA LEU A 82 8.16 -10.02 -3.67
C LEU A 82 8.81 -11.11 -2.80
N PRO A 83 9.25 -12.28 -3.33
CA PRO A 83 9.96 -13.26 -2.52
C PRO A 83 11.24 -12.71 -1.89
N ARG A 84 11.95 -11.80 -2.58
CA ARG A 84 13.18 -11.16 -2.09
C ARG A 84 12.87 -10.13 -1.00
N TYR A 85 11.80 -9.35 -1.14
CA TYR A 85 11.30 -8.49 -0.07
C TYR A 85 10.94 -9.29 1.20
N VAL A 86 10.36 -10.49 1.04
CA VAL A 86 10.08 -11.40 2.17
C VAL A 86 11.38 -11.83 2.85
N THR A 87 12.42 -12.18 2.08
CA THR A 87 13.74 -12.52 2.64
C THR A 87 14.32 -11.34 3.42
N ILE A 88 14.35 -10.15 2.84
CA ILE A 88 14.83 -8.93 3.51
C ILE A 88 14.06 -8.68 4.82
N SER A 89 12.72 -8.77 4.77
CA SER A 89 11.87 -8.56 5.94
C SER A 89 12.16 -9.58 7.05
N ARG A 90 12.41 -10.85 6.69
CA ARG A 90 12.80 -11.89 7.65
C ARG A 90 14.17 -11.62 8.24
N THR A 91 15.15 -11.24 7.43
CA THR A 91 16.49 -10.87 7.91
C THR A 91 16.44 -9.71 8.91
N VAL A 92 15.60 -8.71 8.68
CA VAL A 92 15.39 -7.62 9.65
C VAL A 92 14.69 -8.12 10.90
N HIS A 93 13.64 -8.93 10.75
CA HIS A 93 12.88 -9.51 11.86
C HIS A 93 13.77 -10.33 12.80
N ASP A 94 14.65 -11.16 12.25
CA ASP A 94 15.55 -12.03 13.03
C ASP A 94 16.59 -11.24 13.85
N ARG A 95 16.80 -9.96 13.52
CA ARG A 95 17.73 -9.07 14.24
C ARG A 95 17.04 -8.19 15.28
N VAL A 96 15.72 -8.22 15.40
CA VAL A 96 14.98 -7.45 16.40
C VAL A 96 15.48 -7.82 17.81
N GLY A 97 15.85 -6.80 18.59
CA GLY A 97 16.36 -6.97 19.95
C GLY A 97 17.85 -7.36 20.04
N THR A 98 18.57 -7.40 18.92
CA THR A 98 20.02 -7.68 18.88
C THR A 98 20.82 -6.44 18.50
N PRO A 99 22.11 -6.33 18.89
CA PRO A 99 22.97 -5.26 18.40
C PRO A 99 23.10 -5.27 16.87
N VAL A 100 22.98 -4.09 16.27
CA VAL A 100 23.06 -3.89 14.82
C VAL A 100 24.34 -3.14 14.46
N SER A 101 25.07 -3.63 13.46
CA SER A 101 26.29 -2.97 12.97
C SER A 101 25.98 -2.04 11.79
N ALA A 102 26.81 -1.01 11.60
CA ALA A 102 26.71 -0.14 10.41
C ALA A 102 26.84 -0.93 9.10
N ALA A 103 27.70 -1.95 9.07
CA ALA A 103 27.86 -2.82 7.91
C ALA A 103 26.58 -3.60 7.56
N PHE A 104 25.81 -4.04 8.58
CA PHE A 104 24.53 -4.70 8.35
C PHE A 104 23.51 -3.73 7.73
N ILE A 105 23.40 -2.50 8.25
CA ILE A 105 22.49 -1.48 7.71
C ILE A 105 22.87 -1.12 6.27
N ALA A 106 24.18 -0.98 5.98
CA ALA A 106 24.65 -0.69 4.63
C ALA A 106 24.29 -1.81 3.64
N GLY A 107 24.45 -3.08 4.04
CA GLY A 107 24.04 -4.23 3.23
C GLY A 107 22.53 -4.26 2.98
N LEU A 108 21.73 -4.07 4.03
CA LEU A 108 20.27 -4.01 3.94
C LEU A 108 19.79 -2.90 2.99
N TYR A 109 20.43 -1.72 3.07
CA TYR A 109 20.16 -0.60 2.17
C TYR A 109 20.51 -0.94 0.72
N ALA A 110 21.71 -1.50 0.49
CA ALA A 110 22.16 -1.89 -0.84
C ALA A 110 21.24 -2.93 -1.48
N ASP A 111 20.81 -3.95 -0.73
CA ASP A 111 19.88 -4.97 -1.21
C ASP A 111 18.54 -4.36 -1.61
N THR A 112 18.00 -3.46 -0.78
CA THR A 112 16.70 -2.80 -1.01
C THR A 112 16.76 -1.88 -2.23
N VAL A 113 17.82 -1.06 -2.35
CA VAL A 113 18.02 -0.18 -3.51
C VAL A 113 18.24 -0.99 -4.78
N GLY A 114 18.92 -2.15 -4.69
CA GLY A 114 19.10 -3.05 -5.83
C GLY A 114 17.77 -3.58 -6.38
N LEU A 115 16.81 -3.92 -5.52
CA LEU A 115 15.45 -4.31 -5.95
C LEU A 115 14.73 -3.16 -6.66
N TRP A 116 14.90 -1.94 -6.15
CA TRP A 116 14.29 -0.75 -6.73
C TRP A 116 14.87 -0.40 -8.11
N ASP A 117 16.19 -0.44 -8.25
CA ASP A 117 16.88 -0.24 -9.54
C ASP A 117 16.42 -1.27 -10.59
N GLU A 118 16.31 -2.54 -10.18
CA GLU A 118 15.87 -3.60 -11.06
C GLU A 118 14.43 -3.40 -11.55
N LEU A 119 13.54 -2.99 -10.66
CA LEU A 119 12.17 -2.65 -11.01
C LEU A 119 12.11 -1.45 -11.96
N LEU A 120 12.83 -0.36 -11.68
CA LEU A 120 12.84 0.82 -12.54
C LEU A 120 13.35 0.51 -13.94
N ARG A 121 14.44 -0.24 -14.05
CA ARG A 121 15.00 -0.64 -15.34
C ARG A 121 14.06 -1.58 -16.12
N LYS A 122 13.36 -2.48 -15.44
CA LYS A 122 12.31 -3.32 -16.05
C LYS A 122 11.16 -2.46 -16.58
N VAL A 123 10.65 -1.54 -15.76
CA VAL A 123 9.56 -0.62 -16.15
C VAL A 123 9.99 0.25 -17.32
N ALA A 124 11.18 0.86 -17.28
CA ALA A 124 11.69 1.70 -18.36
C ALA A 124 11.82 0.92 -19.69
N THR A 125 12.28 -0.33 -19.62
CA THR A 125 12.39 -1.21 -20.79
C THR A 125 11.02 -1.51 -21.38
N ASP A 126 10.06 -1.93 -20.55
CA ASP A 126 8.70 -2.26 -21.00
C ASP A 126 7.94 -1.02 -21.49
N ALA A 127 8.15 0.13 -20.84
CA ALA A 127 7.46 1.39 -21.12
C ALA A 127 7.97 2.12 -22.35
N GLY A 128 9.14 1.75 -22.88
CA GLY A 128 9.76 2.48 -23.99
C GLY A 128 8.87 2.62 -25.22
N GLY A 129 7.95 1.68 -25.48
CA GLY A 129 6.95 1.80 -26.55
C GLY A 129 5.87 2.84 -26.25
N LEU A 130 5.31 2.80 -25.04
CA LEU A 130 4.28 3.73 -24.59
C LEU A 130 4.82 5.15 -24.41
N LEU A 131 5.99 5.32 -23.81
CA LEU A 131 6.60 6.63 -23.59
C LEU A 131 6.92 7.34 -24.92
N ARG A 132 7.31 6.58 -25.96
CA ARG A 132 7.53 7.14 -27.30
C ARG A 132 6.23 7.46 -28.05
N SER A 133 5.08 6.96 -27.59
CA SER A 133 3.79 7.24 -28.21
C SER A 133 3.07 8.43 -27.57
N LEU A 134 3.65 9.06 -26.55
CA LEU A 134 3.14 10.29 -25.95
C LEU A 134 3.36 11.48 -26.89
N SER A 135 2.40 12.40 -26.93
CA SER A 135 2.56 13.68 -27.63
C SER A 135 3.35 14.68 -26.80
N ASP A 136 3.90 15.71 -27.44
CA ASP A 136 4.63 16.79 -26.76
C ASP A 136 3.81 17.40 -25.62
N SER A 137 2.52 17.66 -25.86
CA SER A 137 1.59 18.18 -24.86
C SER A 137 1.32 17.27 -23.66
N GLN A 138 1.66 15.98 -23.73
CA GLN A 138 1.49 15.04 -22.61
C GLN A 138 2.76 14.97 -21.73
N VAL A 139 3.85 15.63 -22.12
CA VAL A 139 5.16 15.54 -21.43
C VAL A 139 5.64 16.92 -20.92
N GLU A 140 4.96 18.01 -21.29
CA GLU A 140 5.17 19.37 -20.75
C GLU A 140 4.51 19.56 -19.38
#